data_AF-T0HQ89-F1
#
_entry.id   AF-T0HQ89-F1
#
_cell.length_a   1.000
_cell.length_b   1.000
_cell.length_c   1.000
_cell.angle_alpha   90.00
_cell.angle_beta   90.00
_cell.angle_gamma   90.00
#
_symmetry.space_group_name_H-M   'P 1'
#
loop_
_entity.id
_entity.type
_entity.pdbx_description
1 polymer ?
#
loop_
_entity_poly.entity_id
_entity_poly.type
_entity_poly.pdbx_seq_one_letter_code
_entity_poly.pdbx_strand_id
1 'polypeptide(L)'
;MTVPLDLALADIREGRPVVLVGSSDRPMAGALFVAAQHASPASINLMARHARGLICLALTVERAWKLGLQRMEARNRRSQESASTVSIEAREGVTTGISAFDRARTIATALDPEASAGDLVTPGHVFPLVAESGGVLQHAGYTEAAVDLAFLAGMTPAGVICEILDEQGNLAGPAYLEAFAVEHDMHIVQIADVIAACDREVGGVASGMVRRISGFREMARLNAAHVRADQCANLR
;
A
#
# COMPACT_ATOMS: atom_id res chain seq x y z
N MET A 1 14.82 -12.96 -2.00
CA MET A 1 15.76 -13.29 -0.90
C MET A 1 15.37 -12.46 0.32
N THR A 2 15.21 -13.07 1.50
CA THR A 2 14.89 -12.33 2.73
C THR A 2 16.12 -11.54 3.18
N VAL A 3 15.92 -10.26 3.48
CA VAL A 3 16.99 -9.33 3.84
C VAL A 3 16.64 -8.57 5.13
N PRO A 4 17.64 -7.98 5.82
CA PRO A 4 17.35 -7.01 6.87
C PRO A 4 16.39 -5.92 6.37
N LEU A 5 15.40 -5.58 7.19
CA LEU A 5 14.34 -4.64 6.83
C LEU A 5 14.88 -3.31 6.29
N ASP A 6 15.99 -2.80 6.83
CA ASP A 6 16.61 -1.54 6.41
C ASP A 6 16.96 -1.50 4.91
N LEU A 7 17.38 -2.64 4.34
CA LEU A 7 17.66 -2.73 2.90
C LEU A 7 16.38 -2.64 2.07
N ALA A 8 15.31 -3.32 2.50
CA ALA A 8 14.01 -3.21 1.86
C ALA A 8 13.42 -1.80 1.99
N LEU A 9 13.64 -1.11 3.13
CA LEU A 9 13.23 0.28 3.29
C LEU A 9 14.00 1.22 2.34
N ALA A 10 15.27 0.93 2.03
CA ALA A 10 16.02 1.68 1.02
C ALA A 10 15.42 1.49 -0.38
N ASP A 11 15.15 0.25 -0.78
CA ASP A 11 14.48 -0.06 -2.06
C ASP A 11 13.14 0.67 -2.21
N ILE A 12 12.33 0.70 -1.15
CA ILE A 12 11.02 1.35 -1.16
C ILE A 12 11.14 2.87 -1.34
N ARG A 13 12.16 3.51 -0.75
CA ARG A 13 12.47 4.94 -0.95
C ARG A 13 12.86 5.24 -2.38
N GLU A 14 13.49 4.28 -3.07
CA GLU A 14 13.84 4.37 -4.49
C GLU A 14 12.67 3.99 -5.41
N GLY A 15 11.50 3.64 -4.85
CA GLY A 15 10.32 3.23 -5.61
C GLY A 15 10.39 1.79 -6.14
N ARG A 16 11.35 0.98 -5.68
CA ARG A 16 11.46 -0.43 -6.04
C ARG A 16 10.40 -1.25 -5.29
N PRO A 17 9.67 -2.16 -5.98
CA PRO A 17 8.73 -3.04 -5.31
C PRO A 17 9.43 -4.05 -4.40
N VAL A 18 8.73 -4.52 -3.37
CA VAL A 18 9.17 -5.65 -2.53
C VAL A 18 8.07 -6.69 -2.41
N VAL A 19 8.44 -7.92 -2.04
CA VAL A 19 7.49 -9.00 -1.74
C VAL A 19 7.24 -9.02 -0.24
N LEU A 20 6.00 -8.78 0.17
CA LEU A 20 5.55 -8.96 1.55
C LEU A 20 5.05 -10.38 1.76
N VAL A 21 5.43 -10.98 2.88
CA VAL A 21 4.97 -12.32 3.29
C VAL A 21 4.45 -12.30 4.73
N GLY A 22 3.35 -13.02 4.95
CA GLY A 22 2.73 -13.16 6.27
C GLY A 22 3.58 -13.99 7.26
N SER A 23 3.19 -13.97 8.53
CA SER A 23 3.83 -14.76 9.59
C SER A 23 3.64 -16.26 9.40
N SER A 24 4.55 -17.03 9.97
CA SER A 24 4.71 -18.49 9.82
C SER A 24 3.52 -19.37 10.26
N ASP A 25 2.47 -18.79 10.84
CA ASP A 25 1.28 -19.48 11.36
C ASP A 25 0.12 -19.55 10.35
N ARG A 26 0.24 -18.90 9.19
CA ARG A 26 -0.68 -19.03 8.05
C ARG A 26 0.10 -19.62 6.87
N PRO A 27 -0.51 -20.41 5.97
CA PRO A 27 0.16 -20.79 4.73
C PRO A 27 0.64 -19.51 4.06
N MET A 28 1.95 -19.39 3.82
CA MET A 28 2.58 -18.19 3.26
C MET A 28 1.97 -17.90 1.89
N ALA A 29 0.93 -17.07 1.87
CA ALA A 29 0.64 -16.23 0.73
C ALA A 29 1.68 -15.10 0.74
N GLY A 30 1.91 -14.50 -0.42
CA GLY A 30 2.72 -13.29 -0.54
C GLY A 30 1.96 -12.24 -1.33
N ALA A 31 2.29 -10.98 -1.10
CA ALA A 31 1.78 -9.86 -1.86
C ALA A 31 2.93 -9.00 -2.35
N LEU A 32 2.85 -8.55 -3.60
CA LEU A 32 3.73 -7.49 -4.07
C LEU A 32 3.31 -6.18 -3.41
N PHE A 33 4.27 -5.39 -2.95
CA PHE A 33 4.06 -4.06 -2.38
C PHE A 33 4.83 -3.00 -3.17
N VAL A 34 4.18 -1.86 -3.37
CA VAL A 34 4.79 -0.61 -3.84
C VAL A 34 4.27 0.54 -2.98
N ALA A 35 5.15 1.41 -2.49
CA ALA A 35 4.70 2.65 -1.83
C ALA A 35 3.85 3.45 -2.81
N ALA A 36 2.65 3.86 -2.40
CA ALA A 36 1.63 4.28 -3.35
C ALA A 36 2.04 5.52 -4.17
N GLN A 37 2.89 6.40 -3.62
CA GLN A 37 3.45 7.56 -4.35
C GLN A 37 4.36 7.16 -5.53
N HIS A 38 4.87 5.93 -5.55
CA HIS A 38 5.66 5.34 -6.63
C HIS A 38 4.85 4.38 -7.50
N ALA A 39 3.51 4.34 -7.35
CA ALA A 39 2.64 3.56 -8.20
C ALA A 39 2.66 4.14 -9.63
N SER A 40 3.38 3.48 -10.52
CA SER A 40 3.55 3.87 -11.92
C SER A 40 2.82 2.89 -12.84
N PRO A 41 2.53 3.26 -14.10
CA PRO A 41 1.97 2.30 -15.06
C PRO A 41 2.82 1.03 -15.19
N ALA A 42 4.16 1.15 -15.05
CA ALA A 42 5.06 0.00 -15.10
C ALA A 42 4.88 -0.94 -13.90
N SER A 43 4.78 -0.42 -12.67
CA SER A 43 4.58 -1.27 -11.49
C SER A 43 3.18 -1.87 -11.44
N ILE A 44 2.15 -1.13 -11.86
CA ILE A 44 0.79 -1.66 -12.00
C ILE A 44 0.71 -2.75 -13.07
N ASN A 45 1.43 -2.60 -14.19
CA ASN A 45 1.50 -3.63 -15.22
C ASN A 45 2.27 -4.87 -14.72
N LEU A 46 3.34 -4.68 -13.94
CA LEU A 46 4.06 -5.78 -13.30
C LEU A 46 3.13 -6.56 -12.35
N MET A 47 2.36 -5.86 -11.50
CA MET A 47 1.36 -6.48 -10.64
C MET A 47 0.33 -7.27 -11.45
N ALA A 48 -0.27 -6.66 -12.48
CA ALA A 48 -1.31 -7.31 -13.27
C ALA A 48 -0.81 -8.54 -14.05
N ARG A 49 0.44 -8.50 -14.53
CA ARG A 49 1.02 -9.57 -15.37
C ARG A 49 1.64 -10.69 -14.54
N HIS A 50 2.37 -10.35 -13.49
CA HIS A 50 3.22 -11.29 -12.75
C HIS A 50 2.64 -11.66 -11.38
N ALA A 51 2.05 -10.72 -10.63
CA ALA A 51 1.37 -11.05 -9.37
C ALA A 51 -0.05 -11.61 -9.61
N ARG A 52 -0.80 -11.04 -10.55
CA ARG A 52 -2.10 -11.53 -11.07
C ARG A 52 -3.27 -11.49 -10.07
N GLY A 53 -3.02 -11.12 -8.82
CA GLY A 53 -4.05 -10.87 -7.82
C GLY A 53 -4.82 -9.57 -8.04
N LEU A 54 -5.62 -9.21 -7.05
CA LEU A 54 -6.37 -7.96 -7.06
C LEU A 54 -5.44 -6.80 -6.67
N ILE A 55 -5.44 -5.72 -7.45
CA ILE A 55 -4.65 -4.53 -7.11
C ILE A 55 -5.46 -3.66 -6.16
N CYS A 56 -4.96 -3.55 -4.94
CA CYS A 56 -5.60 -2.83 -3.85
C CYS A 56 -4.76 -1.63 -3.40
N LEU A 57 -5.42 -0.56 -2.99
CA LEU A 57 -4.80 0.65 -2.43
C LEU A 57 -5.03 0.70 -0.92
N ALA A 58 -4.01 0.39 -0.13
CA ALA A 58 -4.04 0.51 1.31
C ALA A 58 -3.89 1.98 1.73
N LEU A 59 -4.87 2.49 2.49
CA LEU A 59 -4.96 3.87 2.98
C LEU A 59 -5.12 3.91 4.49
N THR A 60 -4.72 5.02 5.10
CA THR A 60 -5.08 5.30 6.50
C THR A 60 -6.56 5.67 6.62
N VAL A 61 -7.10 5.55 7.83
CA VAL A 61 -8.46 5.97 8.17
C VAL A 61 -8.69 7.45 7.81
N GLU A 62 -7.73 8.33 8.11
CA GLU A 62 -7.84 9.76 7.84
C GLU A 62 -7.90 10.06 6.35
N ARG A 63 -7.09 9.34 5.54
CA ARG A 63 -7.09 9.54 4.10
C ARG A 63 -8.38 9.04 3.47
N ALA A 64 -8.83 7.85 3.87
CA ALA A 64 -10.11 7.31 3.42
C ALA A 64 -11.27 8.25 3.77
N TRP A 65 -11.29 8.81 4.99
CA TRP A 65 -12.31 9.76 5.43
C TRP A 65 -12.34 11.05 4.58
N LYS A 66 -11.17 11.65 4.29
CA LYS A 66 -11.08 12.84 3.42
C LYS A 66 -11.61 12.59 2.00
N LEU A 67 -11.40 11.40 1.48
CA LEU A 67 -11.88 10.98 0.16
C LEU A 67 -13.35 10.53 0.18
N GLY A 68 -14.04 10.59 1.33
CA GLY A 68 -15.41 10.12 1.47
C GLY A 68 -15.57 8.60 1.32
N LEU A 69 -14.51 7.83 1.52
CA LEU A 69 -14.50 6.38 1.38
C LEU A 69 -14.87 5.73 2.71
N GLN A 70 -16.09 5.21 2.77
CA GLN A 70 -16.57 4.43 3.92
C GLN A 70 -16.29 2.95 3.71
N ARG A 71 -15.94 2.26 4.81
CA ARG A 71 -15.86 0.79 4.82
C ARG A 71 -17.21 0.21 4.43
N MET A 72 -17.20 -0.85 3.64
CA MET A 72 -18.43 -1.55 3.30
C MET A 72 -19.01 -2.22 4.54
N GLU A 73 -20.31 -2.07 4.78
CA GLU A 73 -21.00 -2.79 5.85
C GLU A 73 -20.84 -4.30 5.65
N ALA A 74 -20.44 -5.02 6.70
CA ALA A 74 -20.35 -6.46 6.70
C ALA A 74 -21.76 -7.07 6.63
N ARG A 75 -22.29 -7.29 5.41
CA ARG A 75 -23.57 -7.96 5.21
C ARG A 75 -23.55 -9.45 5.59
N ASN A 76 -22.37 -10.03 5.80
CA ASN A 76 -22.19 -11.45 6.12
C ASN A 76 -21.58 -11.64 7.52
N ARG A 77 -22.26 -12.40 8.39
CA ARG A 77 -21.84 -12.75 9.77
C ARG A 77 -20.53 -13.56 9.88
N ARG A 78 -19.90 -13.93 8.76
CA ARG A 78 -18.63 -14.69 8.73
C ARG A 78 -17.40 -13.83 8.43
N SER A 79 -17.58 -12.59 8.00
CA SER A 79 -16.48 -11.67 7.79
C SER A 79 -16.36 -10.81 9.03
N GLN A 80 -15.20 -10.83 9.69
CA GLN A 80 -14.76 -9.67 10.47
C GLN A 80 -14.90 -8.41 9.58
N GLU A 81 -15.09 -7.24 10.19
CA GLU A 81 -15.26 -5.96 9.50
C GLU A 81 -14.39 -5.87 8.24
N SER A 82 -15.02 -5.66 7.08
CA SER A 82 -14.29 -5.64 5.81
C SER A 82 -13.46 -4.37 5.76
N ALA A 83 -12.13 -4.52 5.70
CA ALA A 83 -11.22 -3.40 5.45
C ALA A 83 -11.51 -2.70 4.11
N SER A 84 -12.19 -3.38 3.18
CA SER A 84 -12.51 -2.86 1.84
C SER A 84 -13.59 -1.79 1.83
N THR A 85 -13.40 -0.80 0.96
CA THR A 85 -14.41 0.20 0.58
C THR A 85 -15.04 -0.15 -0.77
N VAL A 86 -15.97 0.67 -1.25
CA VAL A 86 -16.36 0.65 -2.67
C VAL A 86 -15.13 0.94 -3.55
N SER A 87 -15.06 0.30 -4.72
CA SER A 87 -13.98 0.56 -5.67
C SER A 87 -14.09 1.98 -6.25
N ILE A 88 -12.94 2.54 -6.62
CA ILE A 88 -12.81 3.93 -7.04
C ILE A 88 -12.14 4.03 -8.41
N GLU A 89 -12.37 5.16 -9.04
CA GLU A 89 -11.67 5.62 -10.24
C GLU A 89 -11.43 7.12 -10.16
N ALA A 90 -10.34 7.62 -10.75
CA ALA A 90 -10.17 9.05 -10.92
C ALA A 90 -11.28 9.60 -11.82
N ARG A 91 -11.83 10.77 -11.47
CA ARG A 91 -12.84 11.43 -12.30
C ARG A 91 -12.28 11.88 -13.65
N GLU A 92 -11.01 12.28 -13.68
CA GLU A 92 -10.36 12.87 -14.84
C GLU A 92 -9.00 12.23 -15.15
N GLY A 93 -8.62 12.27 -16.43
CA GLY A 93 -7.34 11.75 -16.90
C GLY A 93 -7.30 10.23 -17.03
N VAL A 94 -8.46 9.59 -17.10
CA VAL A 94 -8.64 8.15 -17.34
C VAL A 94 -9.58 7.93 -18.52
N THR A 95 -9.59 6.70 -19.04
CA THR A 95 -10.45 6.31 -20.16
C THR A 95 -11.47 5.27 -19.72
N THR A 96 -11.05 4.02 -19.62
CA THR A 96 -11.89 2.89 -19.20
C THR A 96 -11.65 2.52 -17.74
N GLY A 97 -10.55 2.99 -17.15
CA GLY A 97 -10.20 2.73 -15.77
C GLY A 97 -9.26 1.57 -15.53
N ILE A 98 -9.39 0.53 -16.33
CA ILE A 98 -8.73 -0.76 -16.06
C ILE A 98 -7.26 -0.78 -16.50
N SER A 99 -6.87 0.12 -17.41
CA SER A 99 -5.51 0.15 -17.93
C SER A 99 -4.49 0.40 -16.80
N ALA A 100 -3.23 0.00 -17.01
CA ALA A 100 -2.19 0.28 -16.03
C ALA A 100 -1.99 1.80 -15.80
N PHE A 101 -2.18 2.60 -16.86
CA PHE A 101 -2.14 4.06 -16.80
C PHE A 101 -3.31 4.63 -16.00
N ASP A 102 -4.53 4.14 -16.25
CA ASP A 102 -5.74 4.65 -15.60
C ASP A 102 -5.77 4.30 -14.10
N ARG A 103 -5.34 3.08 -13.74
CA ARG A 103 -5.21 2.67 -12.34
C ARG A 103 -4.11 3.45 -11.61
N ALA A 104 -2.95 3.66 -12.24
CA ALA A 104 -1.89 4.50 -11.67
C ALA A 104 -2.36 5.95 -11.49
N ARG A 105 -3.09 6.51 -12.46
CA ARG A 105 -3.70 7.84 -12.34
C ARG A 105 -4.70 7.91 -11.18
N THR A 106 -5.56 6.90 -11.04
CA THR A 106 -6.52 6.79 -9.93
C THR A 106 -5.81 6.77 -8.58
N ILE A 107 -4.75 5.97 -8.44
CA ILE A 107 -3.95 5.93 -7.21
C ILE A 107 -3.30 7.29 -6.92
N ALA A 108 -2.72 7.94 -7.93
CA ALA A 108 -2.14 9.28 -7.78
C ALA A 108 -3.16 10.32 -7.33
N THR A 109 -4.37 10.34 -7.93
CA THR A 109 -5.48 11.20 -7.49
C THR A 109 -5.88 10.89 -6.05
N ALA A 110 -5.97 9.60 -5.69
CA ALA A 110 -6.26 9.18 -4.33
C ALA A 110 -5.12 9.46 -3.33
N LEU A 111 -3.94 9.92 -3.75
CA LEU A 111 -2.86 10.37 -2.87
C LEU A 111 -2.68 11.88 -2.78
N ASP A 112 -3.23 12.64 -3.74
CA ASP A 112 -3.12 14.09 -3.76
C ASP A 112 -3.66 14.68 -2.44
N PRO A 113 -2.85 15.37 -1.62
CA PRO A 113 -3.27 15.87 -0.31
C PRO A 113 -4.50 16.79 -0.37
N GLU A 114 -4.76 17.43 -1.52
CA GLU A 114 -5.89 18.32 -1.75
C GLU A 114 -7.11 17.60 -2.34
N ALA A 115 -6.97 16.35 -2.78
CA ALA A 115 -8.09 15.59 -3.33
C ALA A 115 -9.17 15.30 -2.27
N SER A 116 -10.39 15.31 -2.77
CA SER A 116 -11.65 15.15 -2.06
C SER A 116 -12.47 14.00 -2.66
N ALA A 117 -13.63 13.71 -2.07
CA ALA A 117 -14.60 12.79 -2.66
C ALA A 117 -15.04 13.20 -4.09
N GLY A 118 -14.97 14.50 -4.40
CA GLY A 118 -15.31 15.03 -5.73
C GLY A 118 -14.34 14.59 -6.82
N ASP A 119 -13.10 14.22 -6.49
CA ASP A 119 -12.07 13.87 -7.47
C ASP A 119 -12.09 12.40 -7.89
N LEU A 120 -12.94 11.61 -7.22
CA LEU A 120 -13.13 10.19 -7.46
C LEU A 120 -14.57 9.90 -7.92
N VAL A 121 -14.72 8.82 -8.67
CA VAL A 121 -16.02 8.22 -9.02
C VAL A 121 -16.09 6.79 -8.50
N THR A 122 -17.31 6.35 -8.19
CA THR A 122 -17.59 5.00 -7.68
C THR A 122 -18.78 4.40 -8.43
N PRO A 123 -18.76 3.09 -8.76
CA PRO A 123 -17.64 2.15 -8.63
C PRO A 123 -16.50 2.45 -9.64
N GLY A 124 -15.36 1.76 -9.49
CA GLY A 124 -14.21 1.84 -10.39
C GLY A 124 -13.31 0.60 -10.35
N HIS A 125 -12.06 0.74 -10.81
CA HIS A 125 -11.12 -0.39 -10.98
C HIS A 125 -9.93 -0.43 -10.00
N VAL A 126 -9.85 0.51 -9.06
CA VAL A 126 -8.92 0.44 -7.92
C VAL A 126 -9.72 0.15 -6.65
N PHE A 127 -9.21 -0.74 -5.79
CA PHE A 127 -9.93 -1.21 -4.60
C PHE A 127 -9.27 -0.69 -3.32
N PRO A 128 -9.79 0.37 -2.69
CA PRO A 128 -9.21 0.87 -1.47
C PRO A 128 -9.47 -0.06 -0.29
N LEU A 129 -8.44 -0.25 0.53
CA LEU A 129 -8.46 -0.96 1.79
C LEU A 129 -8.05 0.02 2.89
N VAL A 130 -8.84 0.09 3.97
CA VAL A 130 -8.58 1.01 5.07
C VAL A 130 -7.89 0.27 6.20
N ALA A 131 -6.62 0.58 6.43
CA ALA A 131 -5.84 0.02 7.53
C ALA A 131 -6.45 0.40 8.88
N GLU A 132 -6.36 -0.51 9.85
CA GLU A 132 -6.63 -0.20 11.25
C GLU A 132 -5.70 0.90 11.78
N SER A 133 -6.21 1.79 12.64
CA SER A 133 -5.43 2.92 13.17
C SER A 133 -4.20 2.48 13.99
N GLY A 134 -4.27 1.31 14.61
CA GLY A 134 -3.14 0.67 15.30
C GLY A 134 -2.15 -0.02 14.36
N GLY A 135 -2.41 -0.08 13.05
CA GLY A 135 -1.53 -0.71 12.07
C GLY A 135 -1.24 -2.18 12.39
N VAL A 136 -0.03 -2.64 12.08
CA VAL A 136 0.37 -4.06 12.26
C VAL A 136 0.35 -4.51 13.72
N LEU A 137 0.42 -3.58 14.67
CA LEU A 137 0.33 -3.86 16.10
C LEU A 137 -1.11 -4.18 16.56
N GLN A 138 -2.11 -3.76 15.79
CA GLN A 138 -3.52 -4.07 16.04
C GLN A 138 -4.00 -5.23 15.15
N HIS A 139 -3.59 -5.26 13.89
CA HIS A 139 -3.94 -6.32 12.95
C HIS A 139 -2.76 -6.61 12.01
N ALA A 140 -2.21 -7.82 12.08
CA ALA A 140 -1.05 -8.26 11.30
C ALA A 140 -1.42 -8.65 9.85
N GLY A 141 -2.11 -7.76 9.13
CA GLY A 141 -2.53 -7.95 7.74
C GLY A 141 -1.65 -7.23 6.72
N TYR A 142 -1.79 -7.58 5.43
CA TYR A 142 -1.09 -6.90 4.34
C TYR A 142 -1.48 -5.42 4.21
N THR A 143 -2.75 -5.09 4.49
CA THR A 143 -3.24 -3.71 4.45
C THR A 143 -2.48 -2.82 5.45
N GLU A 144 -2.41 -3.26 6.70
CA GLU A 144 -1.69 -2.56 7.75
C GLU A 144 -0.19 -2.53 7.47
N ALA A 145 0.38 -3.67 7.07
CA ALA A 145 1.80 -3.76 6.74
C ALA A 145 2.19 -2.83 5.61
N ALA A 146 1.34 -2.64 4.60
CA ALA A 146 1.60 -1.73 3.49
C ALA A 146 1.66 -0.26 3.96
N VAL A 147 0.72 0.17 4.79
CA VAL A 147 0.71 1.54 5.35
C VAL A 147 1.91 1.76 6.27
N ASP A 148 2.19 0.82 7.15
CA ASP A 148 3.28 0.93 8.13
C ASP A 148 4.65 0.84 7.46
N LEU A 149 4.83 0.00 6.45
CA LEU A 149 6.08 -0.10 5.71
C LEU A 149 6.38 1.18 4.92
N ALA A 150 5.36 1.78 4.29
CA ALA A 150 5.50 3.10 3.66
C ALA A 150 5.87 4.17 4.69
N PHE A 151 5.26 4.15 5.88
CA PHE A 151 5.59 5.07 6.97
C PHE A 151 7.04 4.88 7.47
N LEU A 152 7.48 3.65 7.74
CA LEU A 152 8.85 3.32 8.15
C LEU A 152 9.89 3.73 7.09
N ALA A 153 9.52 3.66 5.81
CA ALA A 153 10.36 4.14 4.72
C ALA A 153 10.41 5.68 4.64
N GLY A 154 9.62 6.42 5.42
CA GLY A 154 9.51 7.88 5.31
C GLY A 154 8.75 8.33 4.07
N MET A 155 7.86 7.50 3.54
CA MET A 155 7.01 7.81 2.39
C MET A 155 5.63 8.29 2.87
N THR A 156 4.79 8.71 1.93
CA THR A 156 3.36 8.90 2.17
C THR A 156 2.78 7.57 2.66
N PRO A 157 2.13 7.52 3.83
CA PRO A 157 1.65 6.27 4.42
C PRO A 157 0.45 5.63 3.72
N ALA A 158 0.73 5.09 2.55
CA ALA A 158 -0.21 4.39 1.68
C ALA A 158 0.61 3.44 0.80
N GLY A 159 0.02 2.29 0.48
CA GLY A 159 0.68 1.26 -0.31
C GLY A 159 -0.26 0.66 -1.35
N VAL A 160 0.30 0.25 -2.47
CA VAL A 160 -0.41 -0.59 -3.44
C VAL A 160 0.06 -2.02 -3.23
N ILE A 161 -0.90 -2.91 -2.98
CA ILE A 161 -0.64 -4.34 -2.78
C ILE A 161 -1.37 -5.18 -3.81
N CYS A 162 -0.79 -6.33 -4.15
CA CYS A 162 -1.39 -7.31 -5.04
C CYS A 162 -0.91 -8.71 -4.65
N GLU A 163 -1.82 -9.60 -4.26
CA GLU A 163 -1.48 -10.99 -3.97
C GLU A 163 -0.81 -11.65 -5.17
N ILE A 164 0.19 -12.49 -4.90
CA ILE A 164 0.93 -13.22 -5.93
C ILE A 164 0.28 -14.59 -6.10
N LEU A 165 -0.14 -14.87 -7.32
CA LEU A 165 -0.67 -16.16 -7.74
C LEU A 165 0.40 -16.96 -8.49
N ASP A 166 0.39 -18.29 -8.31
CA ASP A 166 1.22 -19.19 -9.10
C ASP A 166 0.73 -19.30 -10.57
N GLU A 167 1.40 -20.14 -11.37
CA GLU A 167 1.03 -20.35 -12.77
C GLU A 167 -0.32 -21.03 -12.96
N GLN A 168 -0.80 -21.73 -11.94
CA GLN A 168 -2.09 -22.42 -11.94
C GLN A 168 -3.21 -21.50 -11.40
N GLY A 169 -2.87 -20.30 -10.92
CA GLY A 169 -3.80 -19.32 -10.37
C GLY A 169 -4.12 -19.53 -8.89
N ASN A 170 -3.40 -20.41 -8.18
CA ASN A 170 -3.53 -20.53 -6.73
C ASN A 170 -2.68 -19.47 -6.03
N LEU A 171 -2.94 -19.22 -4.74
CA LEU A 171 -2.04 -18.40 -3.93
C LEU A 171 -0.63 -19.01 -3.96
N ALA A 172 0.36 -18.20 -4.34
CA ALA A 172 1.73 -18.64 -4.44
C ALA A 172 2.27 -19.08 -3.08
N GLY A 173 2.85 -20.29 -3.02
CA GLY A 173 3.54 -20.80 -1.85
C GLY A 173 4.98 -20.28 -1.71
N PRO A 174 5.68 -20.61 -0.59
CA PRO A 174 7.00 -20.08 -0.28
C PRO A 174 8.03 -20.21 -1.41
N ALA A 175 8.18 -21.41 -1.99
CA ALA A 175 9.17 -21.66 -3.04
C ALA A 175 8.91 -20.83 -4.31
N TYR A 176 7.64 -20.61 -4.65
CA TYR A 176 7.27 -19.75 -5.79
C TYR A 176 7.61 -18.29 -5.49
N LEU A 177 7.31 -17.81 -4.27
CA LEU A 177 7.61 -16.45 -3.85
C LEU A 177 9.12 -16.16 -3.84
N GLU A 178 9.93 -17.14 -3.42
CA GLU A 178 11.39 -17.05 -3.50
C GLU A 178 11.88 -16.94 -4.94
N ALA A 179 11.39 -17.81 -5.83
CA ALA A 179 11.73 -17.78 -7.24
C ALA A 179 11.28 -16.48 -7.92
N PHE A 180 10.06 -16.03 -7.63
CA PHE A 180 9.50 -14.76 -8.11
C PHE A 180 10.38 -13.57 -7.69
N ALA A 181 10.79 -13.53 -6.43
CA ALA A 181 11.63 -12.45 -5.91
C ALA A 181 13.03 -12.45 -6.57
N VAL A 182 13.59 -13.61 -6.89
CA VAL A 182 14.86 -13.71 -7.63
C VAL A 182 14.69 -13.28 -9.09
N GLU A 183 13.65 -13.76 -9.77
CA GLU A 183 13.38 -13.42 -11.18
C GLU A 183 13.22 -11.91 -11.40
N HIS A 184 12.56 -11.24 -10.45
CA HIS A 184 12.25 -9.82 -10.55
C HIS A 184 13.19 -8.89 -9.77
N ASP A 185 14.28 -9.41 -9.21
CA ASP A 185 15.27 -8.67 -8.41
C ASP A 185 14.63 -7.86 -7.26
N MET A 186 13.90 -8.58 -6.41
CA MET A 186 13.13 -8.03 -5.29
C MET A 186 13.55 -8.64 -3.96
N HIS A 187 13.52 -7.81 -2.92
CA HIS A 187 13.66 -8.25 -1.55
C HIS A 187 12.34 -8.78 -0.99
N ILE A 188 12.45 -9.78 -0.11
CA ILE A 188 11.32 -10.34 0.64
C ILE A 188 11.33 -9.74 2.04
N VAL A 189 10.18 -9.20 2.46
CA VAL A 189 9.94 -8.59 3.77
C VAL A 189 8.90 -9.42 4.53
N GLN A 190 9.24 -9.82 5.75
CA GLN A 190 8.32 -10.51 6.64
C GLN A 190 7.46 -9.48 7.39
N ILE A 191 6.14 -9.70 7.49
CA ILE A 191 5.29 -8.87 8.35
C ILE A 191 5.78 -8.88 9.80
N ALA A 192 6.38 -9.98 10.26
CA ALA A 192 7.01 -10.06 11.58
C ALA A 192 8.12 -9.01 11.79
N ASP A 193 8.92 -8.72 10.76
CA ASP A 193 9.97 -7.70 10.83
C ASP A 193 9.38 -6.30 10.88
N VAL A 194 8.27 -6.07 10.14
CA VAL A 194 7.52 -4.81 10.18
C VAL A 194 6.92 -4.58 11.56
N ILE A 195 6.32 -5.62 12.16
CA ILE A 195 5.81 -5.58 13.54
C ILE A 195 6.94 -5.22 14.51
N ALA A 196 8.08 -5.91 14.44
CA ALA A 196 9.21 -5.64 15.32
C ALA A 196 9.76 -4.21 15.15
N ALA A 197 9.76 -3.67 13.93
CA ALA A 197 10.17 -2.29 13.68
C ALA A 197 9.16 -1.28 14.24
N CYS A 198 7.86 -1.48 14.01
CA CYS A 198 6.80 -0.64 14.57
C CYS A 198 6.79 -0.67 16.11
N ASP A 199 7.00 -1.84 16.72
CA ASP A 199 7.07 -1.98 18.17
C ASP A 199 8.26 -1.21 18.75
N ARG A 200 9.44 -1.19 18.08
CA ARG A 200 10.57 -0.36 18.51
C ARG A 200 10.28 1.13 18.43
N GLU A 201 9.64 1.59 17.35
CA GLU A 201 9.22 2.99 17.18
C GLU A 201 8.23 3.43 18.27
N VAL A 202 7.31 2.55 18.68
CA VAL A 202 6.32 2.82 19.74
C VAL A 202 6.90 2.64 21.15
N GLY A 203 7.70 1.59 21.38
CA GLY A 203 8.32 1.26 22.67
C GLY A 203 9.38 2.26 23.13
N GLY A 204 9.94 3.04 22.21
CA GLY A 204 10.77 4.21 22.53
C GLY A 204 9.97 5.41 23.09
N VAL A 205 8.63 5.35 23.07
CA VAL A 205 7.74 6.45 23.44
C VAL A 205 6.55 5.93 24.24
N ALA A 206 6.66 5.93 25.57
CA ALA A 206 5.46 5.86 26.42
C ALA A 206 4.49 7.00 26.01
N SER A 207 3.35 6.64 25.41
CA SER A 207 2.30 7.49 24.78
C SER A 207 2.27 7.48 23.23
N GLY A 208 1.99 6.31 22.64
CA GLY A 208 2.12 6.05 21.19
C GLY A 208 0.97 6.48 20.27
N MET A 209 -0.25 6.77 20.76
CA MET A 209 -1.37 7.05 19.85
C MET A 209 -1.38 8.48 19.28
N VAL A 210 -0.83 9.45 20.02
CA VAL A 210 -0.82 10.86 19.63
C VAL A 210 0.29 11.18 18.62
N ARG A 211 1.41 10.44 18.68
CA ARG A 211 2.59 10.71 17.83
C ARG A 211 2.48 10.16 16.42
N ARG A 212 1.77 9.04 16.18
CA ARG A 212 1.42 8.61 14.83
C ARG A 212 0.69 9.75 14.13
N ILE A 213 -0.44 10.22 14.69
CA ILE A 213 -1.25 11.30 14.11
C ILE A 213 -0.43 12.59 13.87
N SER A 214 0.49 12.96 14.77
CA SER A 214 1.36 14.13 14.56
C SER A 214 2.44 13.91 13.49
N GLY A 215 3.06 12.72 13.44
CA GLY A 215 4.05 12.33 12.44
C GLY A 215 3.46 12.23 11.03
N PHE A 216 2.24 11.66 10.90
CA PHE A 216 1.47 11.68 9.65
C PHE A 216 1.21 13.12 9.19
N ARG A 217 0.88 14.05 10.11
CA ARG A 217 0.65 15.47 9.78
C ARG A 217 1.93 16.21 9.38
N GLU A 218 3.06 15.89 9.97
CA GLU A 218 4.35 16.52 9.68
C GLU A 218 4.94 16.01 8.36
N MET A 219 4.89 14.70 8.10
CA MET A 219 5.29 14.11 6.82
C MET A 219 4.40 14.56 5.66
N ALA A 220 3.08 14.67 5.85
CA ALA A 220 2.19 15.23 4.83
C ALA A 220 2.55 16.67 4.46
N ARG A 221 3.04 17.48 5.42
CA ARG A 221 3.52 18.85 5.17
C ARG A 221 4.84 18.86 4.40
N LEU A 222 5.77 17.96 4.73
CA LEU A 222 7.07 17.85 4.06
C LEU A 222 6.93 17.31 2.62
N ASN A 223 6.07 16.33 2.40
CA ASN A 223 5.81 15.79 1.05
C ASN A 223 5.09 16.80 0.15
N ALA A 224 4.17 17.61 0.69
CA ALA A 224 3.56 18.72 -0.06
C ALA A 224 4.58 19.78 -0.49
N ALA A 225 5.70 19.92 0.22
CA ALA A 225 6.80 20.80 -0.16
C ALA A 225 7.72 20.17 -1.23
N HIS A 226 8.00 18.87 -1.15
CA HIS A 226 8.82 18.15 -2.14
C HIS A 226 8.12 18.00 -3.50
N VAL A 227 6.82 17.65 -3.52
CA VAL A 227 6.05 17.54 -4.77
C VAL A 227 5.99 18.88 -5.53
N ARG A 228 5.94 20.02 -4.81
CA ARG A 228 6.03 21.35 -5.45
C ARG A 228 7.41 21.62 -6.06
N ALA A 229 8.48 21.10 -5.48
CA ALA A 229 9.83 21.27 -6.03
C ALA A 229 10.00 20.48 -7.35
N ASP A 230 9.49 19.24 -7.40
CA ASP A 230 9.57 18.39 -8.60
C ASP A 230 8.64 18.87 -9.74
N GLN A 231 7.48 19.44 -9.41
CA GLN A 231 6.59 20.04 -10.41
C GLN A 231 7.17 21.33 -11.04
N CYS A 232 7.98 22.09 -10.29
CA CYS A 232 8.70 23.26 -10.84
C CYS A 232 9.91 22.86 -11.72
N ALA A 233 10.48 21.67 -11.52
CA ALA A 233 11.61 21.19 -12.31
C ALA A 233 11.21 20.67 -13.70
N ASN A 234 9.97 20.19 -13.88
CA ASN A 234 9.44 19.66 -15.15
C ASN A 234 8.73 20.69 -16.05
N LEU A 235 8.82 21.98 -15.72
CA LEU A 235 8.25 23.10 -16.51
C LEU A 235 9.32 24.01 -17.14
N ARG A 236 10.55 23.51 -17.33
CA ARG A 236 11.63 24.21 -18.05
C ARG A 236 12.15 23.41 -19.22
#